data_AF-B9KEY1-F1
#
_entry.id   AF-B9KEY1-F1
#
_cell.length_a   1.000
_cell.length_b   1.000
_cell.length_c   1.000
_cell.angle_alpha   90.00
_cell.angle_beta   90.00
_cell.angle_gamma   90.00
#
_symmetry.space_group_name_H-M   'P 1'
#
loop_
_entity.id
_entity.type
_entity.pdbx_description
1 polymer ?
#
loop_
_entity_poly.entity_id
_entity_poly.type
_entity_poly.pdbx_seq_one_letter_code
_entity_poly.pdbx_strand_id
1 'polypeptide(L)'
;MNSFKIKYAAGFGHFTQNHRGFGPTIYVEESIDFQSEKDYFDYVEFYEKFSKEDDTYFHISFLEDRPLTSQELESRNDYRKLRDERCNKAREEFIKNNEIEAEYYPTHGD
;
A
#
# COMPACT_ATOMS: atom_id res chain seq x y z
N MET A 1 1.18 27.16 3.54
CA MET A 1 1.43 25.73 3.23
C MET A 1 2.31 25.19 4.33
N ASN A 2 1.82 24.15 5.01
CA ASN A 2 2.58 23.41 6.00
C ASN A 2 3.34 22.29 5.30
N SER A 3 4.49 21.92 5.86
CA SER A 3 5.36 20.88 5.31
C SER A 3 5.55 19.81 6.37
N PHE A 4 5.34 18.56 5.98
CA PHE A 4 5.42 17.40 6.84
C PHE A 4 6.46 16.43 6.32
N LYS A 5 7.34 15.95 7.19
CA LYS A 5 8.36 14.95 6.84
C LYS A 5 7.80 13.55 6.99
N ILE A 6 7.62 12.87 5.87
CA ILE A 6 6.97 11.56 5.83
C ILE A 6 7.89 10.55 5.18
N LYS A 7 8.05 9.39 5.81
CA LYS A 7 8.58 8.20 5.14
C LYS A 7 7.42 7.31 4.75
N TYR A 8 7.38 6.81 3.53
CA TYR A 8 6.39 5.84 3.13
C TYR A 8 6.99 4.68 2.34
N ALA A 9 6.29 3.57 2.33
CA ALA A 9 6.62 2.39 1.54
C ALA A 9 5.37 1.84 0.88
N ALA A 10 5.48 1.43 -0.38
CA ALA A 10 4.40 0.80 -1.13
C ALA A 10 4.89 -0.43 -1.91
N GLY A 11 4.00 -1.39 -2.12
CA GLY A 11 4.37 -2.68 -2.69
C GLY A 11 3.24 -3.43 -3.37
N PHE A 12 3.62 -4.21 -4.39
CA PHE A 12 2.72 -5.08 -5.15
C PHE A 12 2.77 -6.52 -4.64
N GLY A 13 1.68 -7.25 -4.87
CA GLY A 13 1.59 -8.65 -4.47
C GLY A 13 2.47 -9.54 -5.33
N HIS A 14 3.14 -10.51 -4.72
CA HIS A 14 3.74 -11.62 -5.46
C HIS A 14 3.49 -12.95 -4.74
N PHE A 15 3.44 -14.03 -5.52
CA PHE A 15 3.50 -15.38 -4.97
C PHE A 15 4.92 -15.71 -4.56
N THR A 16 5.09 -16.10 -3.31
CA THR A 16 6.38 -16.62 -2.84
C THR A 16 6.63 -18.01 -3.45
N GLN A 17 7.88 -18.29 -3.85
CA GLN A 17 8.29 -19.53 -4.55
C GLN A 17 7.99 -20.83 -3.78
N ASN A 18 7.61 -20.76 -2.50
CA ASN A 18 7.37 -21.92 -1.63
C ASN A 18 5.88 -22.23 -1.37
N HIS A 19 4.97 -21.73 -2.21
CA HIS A 19 3.56 -22.16 -2.30
C HIS A 19 2.68 -22.11 -1.03
N ARG A 20 2.91 -21.19 -0.09
CA ARG A 20 1.94 -20.90 0.99
C ARG A 20 1.79 -19.43 1.42
N GLY A 21 2.55 -18.50 0.85
CA GLY A 21 2.57 -17.09 1.28
C GLY A 21 2.35 -16.09 0.15
N PHE A 22 1.52 -15.09 0.41
CA PHE A 22 1.44 -13.84 -0.35
C PHE A 22 2.34 -12.81 0.32
N GLY A 23 3.34 -12.29 -0.39
CA GLY A 23 4.26 -11.27 0.12
C GLY A 23 4.16 -9.99 -0.71
N PRO A 24 4.32 -8.80 -0.11
CA PRO A 24 4.49 -7.59 -0.87
C PRO A 24 5.94 -7.47 -1.37
N THR A 25 6.11 -7.19 -2.66
CA THR A 25 7.37 -6.67 -3.21
C THR A 25 7.32 -5.16 -3.08
N ILE A 26 8.15 -4.61 -2.19
CA ILE A 26 8.26 -3.16 -2.01
C ILE A 26 8.95 -2.58 -3.24
N TYR A 27 8.26 -1.71 -3.97
CA TYR A 27 8.81 -1.03 -5.14
C TYR A 27 9.25 0.40 -4.83
N VAL A 28 8.79 0.97 -3.71
CA VAL A 28 9.16 2.30 -3.26
C VAL A 28 9.31 2.31 -1.74
N GLU A 29 10.38 2.92 -1.27
CA GLU A 29 10.59 3.31 0.11
C GLU A 29 11.38 4.61 0.10
N GLU A 30 10.71 5.73 0.41
CA GLU A 30 11.34 7.04 0.33
C GLU A 30 10.84 7.99 1.41
N SER A 31 11.60 9.06 1.64
CA SER A 31 11.24 10.15 2.56
C SER A 31 10.95 11.38 1.74
N ILE A 32 9.77 11.97 1.95
CA ILE A 32 9.28 13.12 1.21
C ILE A 32 8.88 14.24 2.15
N ASP A 33 9.09 15.47 1.69
CA ASP A 33 8.54 16.68 2.30
C ASP A 33 7.16 16.94 1.69
N PHE A 34 6.11 16.51 2.36
CA PHE A 34 4.73 16.66 1.89
C PHE A 34 4.19 18.04 2.22
N GLN A 35 3.79 18.80 1.19
CA GLN A 35 3.16 20.10 1.36
C GLN A 35 1.64 19.98 1.37
N SER A 36 0.99 20.58 2.37
CA SER A 36 -0.47 20.67 2.48
C SER A 36 -0.92 22.08 2.85
N GLU A 37 -2.14 22.43 2.48
CA GLU A 37 -2.81 23.65 2.93
C GLU A 37 -3.40 23.50 4.34
N LYS A 38 -3.63 22.27 4.78
CA LYS A 38 -4.13 21.93 6.12
C LYS A 38 -3.07 22.22 7.18
N ASP A 39 -3.53 22.56 8.37
CA ASP A 39 -2.72 22.74 9.59
C ASP A 39 -2.29 21.42 10.23
N TYR A 40 -2.78 20.29 9.72
CA TYR A 40 -2.45 18.95 10.18
C TYR A 40 -2.07 18.03 9.01
N PHE A 41 -1.36 16.95 9.31
CA PHE A 41 -1.04 15.92 8.32
C PHE A 41 -2.24 14.98 8.08
N ASP A 42 -2.80 15.01 6.88
CA ASP A 42 -3.90 14.13 6.50
C ASP A 42 -3.39 12.83 5.86
N TYR A 43 -3.50 11.73 6.60
CA TYR A 43 -3.06 10.41 6.14
C TYR A 43 -3.85 9.89 4.94
N VAL A 44 -5.13 10.26 4.82
CA VAL A 44 -5.98 9.83 3.70
C VAL A 44 -5.56 10.55 2.43
N GLU A 45 -5.41 11.88 2.51
CA GLU A 45 -4.95 12.70 1.38
C GLU A 45 -3.58 12.24 0.88
N PHE A 46 -2.65 11.96 1.80
CA PHE A 46 -1.35 11.43 1.44
C PHE A 46 -1.47 10.08 0.74
N TYR A 47 -2.25 9.16 1.31
CA TYR A 47 -2.43 7.84 0.73
C TYR A 47 -3.01 7.93 -0.68
N GLU A 48 -4.07 8.71 -0.90
CA GLU A 48 -4.70 8.84 -2.21
C GLU A 48 -3.76 9.43 -3.27
N LYS A 49 -2.82 10.28 -2.87
CA LYS A 49 -1.85 10.88 -3.79
C LYS A 49 -0.74 9.92 -4.22
N PHE A 50 -0.30 9.03 -3.32
CA PHE A 50 0.89 8.20 -3.53
C PHE A 50 0.59 6.71 -3.74
N SER A 51 -0.60 6.25 -3.37
CA SER A 51 -1.04 4.86 -3.61
C SER A 51 -1.37 4.63 -5.06
N LYS A 52 -1.19 3.39 -5.50
CA LYS A 52 -1.69 2.85 -6.76
C LYS A 52 -2.84 1.89 -6.51
N GLU A 53 -3.65 1.64 -7.54
CA GLU A 53 -4.82 0.76 -7.43
C GLU A 53 -4.43 -0.69 -7.17
N ASP A 54 -3.29 -1.14 -7.68
CA ASP A 54 -2.73 -2.48 -7.54
C ASP A 54 -1.84 -2.65 -6.29
N ASP A 55 -1.71 -1.62 -5.46
CA ASP A 55 -0.95 -1.69 -4.22
C ASP A 55 -1.59 -2.67 -3.24
N THR A 56 -0.79 -3.67 -2.84
CA THR A 56 -1.20 -4.68 -1.85
C THR A 56 -0.56 -4.43 -0.48
N TYR A 57 0.30 -3.41 -0.42
CA TYR A 57 0.93 -2.93 0.79
C TYR A 57 1.17 -1.43 0.67
N PHE A 58 0.81 -0.71 1.73
CA PHE A 58 1.16 0.70 1.90
C PHE A 58 1.41 1.01 3.37
N HIS A 59 2.47 1.74 3.65
CA HIS A 59 2.84 2.12 5.00
C HIS A 59 3.30 3.58 5.05
N ILE A 60 2.81 4.32 6.04
CA ILE A 60 3.14 5.72 6.29
C ILE A 60 3.77 5.81 7.68
N SER A 61 4.93 6.44 7.74
CA SER A 61 5.69 6.75 8.95
C SER A 61 5.88 8.27 9.06
N PHE A 62 5.33 8.85 10.11
CA PHE A 62 5.49 10.27 10.44
C PHE A 62 6.85 10.49 11.10
N LEU A 63 7.68 11.39 10.55
CA LEU A 63 9.08 11.55 10.99
C LEU A 63 9.29 12.73 11.95
N GLU A 64 8.28 13.55 12.21
CA GLU A 64 8.44 14.66 13.15
C GLU A 64 8.43 14.17 14.60
N ASP A 65 9.33 14.73 15.42
CA ASP A 65 9.43 14.43 16.84
C ASP A 65 8.37 15.22 17.64
N ARG A 66 7.10 14.91 17.37
CA ARG A 66 5.95 15.47 18.08
C ARG A 66 4.79 14.46 18.14
N PRO A 67 3.89 14.58 19.13
CA PRO A 67 2.66 13.80 19.12
C PRO A 67 1.76 14.19 17.94
N LEU A 68 0.96 13.23 17.50
CA LEU A 68 -0.10 13.47 16.53
C LEU A 68 -1.25 14.23 17.18
N THR A 69 -1.85 15.16 16.44
CA THR A 69 -3.08 15.84 16.86
C THR A 69 -4.28 14.90 16.75
N SER A 70 -5.41 15.29 17.35
CA SER A 70 -6.66 14.50 17.25
C SER A 70 -7.11 14.29 15.80
N GLN A 71 -6.95 15.29 14.93
CA GLN A 71 -7.30 15.22 13.50
C GLN A 71 -6.37 14.26 12.74
N GLU A 72 -5.08 14.27 13.07
CA GLU A 72 -4.09 13.34 12.49
C GLU A 72 -4.36 11.90 12.94
N LEU A 73 -4.78 11.71 14.20
CA LEU A 73 -5.16 10.40 14.72
C LEU A 73 -6.42 9.87 14.04
N GLU A 74 -7.42 10.72 13.82
CA GLU A 74 -8.66 10.38 13.11
C GLU A 74 -8.36 10.00 11.65
N SER A 75 -7.70 10.87 10.90
CA SER A 75 -7.32 10.58 9.49
C SER A 75 -6.43 9.34 9.37
N ARG A 76 -5.53 9.08 10.33
CA ARG A 76 -4.74 7.84 10.36
C ARG A 76 -5.61 6.60 10.51
N ASN A 77 -6.67 6.65 11.32
CA ASN A 77 -7.57 5.51 11.49
C ASN A 77 -8.41 5.28 10.24
N ASP A 78 -8.85 6.34 9.57
CA ASP A 78 -9.60 6.23 8.33
C ASP A 78 -8.73 5.74 7.17
N TYR A 79 -7.50 6.26 7.06
CA TYR A 79 -6.48 5.74 6.17
C TYR A 79 -6.26 4.24 6.37
N ARG A 80 -6.13 3.76 7.61
CA ARG A 80 -5.91 2.33 7.88
C ARG A 80 -7.05 1.47 7.36
N LYS A 81 -8.31 1.88 7.57
CA LYS A 81 -9.48 1.17 7.05
C LYS A 81 -9.47 1.15 5.52
N LEU A 82 -9.26 2.31 4.90
CA LEU A 82 -9.25 2.47 3.45
C LEU A 82 -8.13 1.67 2.79
N ARG A 83 -6.93 1.71 3.36
CA ARG A 83 -5.78 0.93 2.93
C ARG A 83 -6.08 -0.56 3.02
N ASP A 84 -6.56 -1.03 4.17
CA ASP A 84 -6.80 -2.46 4.37
C ASP A 84 -7.85 -2.98 3.37
N GLU A 85 -8.91 -2.21 3.12
CA GLU A 85 -9.92 -2.53 2.10
C GLU A 85 -9.31 -2.60 0.68
N ARG A 86 -8.60 -1.55 0.25
CA ARG A 86 -8.01 -1.48 -1.10
C ARG A 86 -6.92 -2.54 -1.31
N CYS A 87 -6.01 -2.71 -0.35
CA CYS A 87 -4.94 -3.70 -0.45
C CYS A 87 -5.48 -5.14 -0.46
N ASN A 88 -6.53 -5.42 0.32
CA ASN A 88 -7.19 -6.73 0.27
C ASN A 88 -7.87 -6.96 -1.08
N LYS A 89 -8.56 -5.95 -1.62
CA LYS A 89 -9.17 -6.03 -2.95
C LYS A 89 -8.11 -6.28 -4.04
N ALA A 90 -7.02 -5.50 -4.05
CA ALA A 90 -5.92 -5.68 -5.01
C ALA A 90 -5.31 -7.08 -4.90
N ARG A 91 -5.18 -7.62 -3.68
CA ARG A 91 -4.72 -8.99 -3.45
C ARG A 91 -5.69 -10.03 -4.03
N GLU A 92 -6.99 -9.88 -3.79
CA GLU A 92 -8.01 -10.80 -4.32
C GLU A 92 -8.05 -10.76 -5.85
N GLU A 93 -7.96 -9.57 -6.45
CA GLU A 93 -7.88 -9.40 -7.90
C GLU A 93 -6.60 -10.01 -8.48
N PHE A 94 -5.46 -9.83 -7.82
CA PHE A 94 -4.21 -10.48 -8.21
C PHE A 94 -4.33 -12.00 -8.18
N ILE A 95 -4.87 -12.57 -7.10
CA ILE A 95 -5.07 -14.01 -6.97
C ILE A 95 -6.00 -14.51 -8.07
N LYS A 96 -7.16 -13.86 -8.28
CA LYS A 96 -8.13 -14.24 -9.30
C LYS A 96 -7.53 -14.21 -10.71
N ASN A 97 -6.72 -13.21 -11.04
CA ASN A 97 -6.12 -13.08 -12.37
C ASN A 97 -5.00 -14.10 -12.62
N ASN A 98 -4.30 -14.55 -11.56
CA ASN A 98 -3.19 -15.50 -11.67
C ASN A 98 -3.60 -16.96 -11.36
N GLU A 99 -4.77 -17.19 -10.76
CA GLU A 99 -5.38 -18.53 -10.65
C GLU A 99 -5.95 -19.02 -11.99
N ILE A 100 -6.05 -18.17 -13.02
CA ILE A 100 -6.51 -18.52 -14.39
C ILE A 100 -5.38 -19.17 -15.24
N GLU A 101 -4.42 -19.84 -14.62
CA GLU A 101 -3.58 -20.84 -15.32
C GLU A 101 -3.80 -22.23 -14.70
N ALA A 102 -5.02 -22.74 -14.83
CA ALA A 102 -5.25 -24.18 -14.76
C ALA A 102 -4.87 -24.83 -16.10
N GLU A 103 -3.68 -25.42 -16.11
CA GLU A 103 -3.19 -26.50 -17.00
C GLU A 103 -2.78 -26.10 -18.43
N TYR A 104 -1.53 -25.63 -18.60
CA TYR A 104 -0.78 -25.99 -19.81
C TYR A 104 -0.35 -27.47 -19.68
N TYR A 105 -1.13 -28.37 -20.29
CA TYR A 105 -0.64 -29.73 -20.57
C TYR A 105 0.35 -29.64 -21.75
N PRO A 106 1.64 -30.01 -21.57
CA PRO A 106 2.53 -30.16 -22.70
C PRO A 106 1.98 -31.25 -23.64
N THR A 107 1.70 -30.87 -24.89
CA THR A 107 1.18 -31.75 -25.96
C THR A 107 2.29 -32.44 -26.77
N HIS A 108 3.44 -32.70 -26.13
CA HIS A 108 4.53 -33.50 -26.68
C HIS A 108 4.95 -34.45 -25.55
N GLY A 109 4.86 -35.78 -25.63
CA GLY A 109 4.89 -36.68 -26.77
C GLY A 109 5.97 -37.70 -26.44
N ASP A 110 5.57 -38.94 -26.18
CA ASP A 110 6.43 -40.13 -26.19
C ASP A 110 5.65 -41.27 -26.86
#